data_AF-Q7VB37-F1
#
_entry.id   AF-Q7VB37-F1
#
_cell.length_a   1.000
_cell.length_b   1.000
_cell.length_c   1.000
_cell.angle_alpha   90.00
_cell.angle_beta   90.00
_cell.angle_gamma   90.00
#
_symmetry.space_group_name_H-M   'P 1'
#
loop_
_entity.id
_entity.type
_entity.pdbx_description
1 polymer ?
#
loop_
_entity_poly.entity_id
_entity_poly.type
_entity_poly.pdbx_seq_one_letter_code
_entity_poly.pdbx_strand_id
1 'polypeptide(L)'
;MANEEISFKDLNHSELDKLKDIYVSRRLKEMSVEDLTTFTKTVIEDQIKGTVGNEEEREAWKEMKEFLNEDFDPIVNGLKKSNTANSEVLKSPEEQELEKRKELLEKRKMESDQKQEDMW
;
A
#
# COMPACT_ATOMS: atom_id res chain seq x y z
N MET A 1 -15.26 -44.45 -36.18
CA MET A 1 -16.16 -43.46 -35.55
C MET A 1 -15.37 -42.17 -35.53
N ALA A 2 -15.82 -41.14 -36.26
CA ALA A 2 -15.12 -39.86 -36.24
C ALA A 2 -15.18 -39.33 -34.80
N ASN A 3 -14.02 -39.07 -34.19
CA ASN A 3 -13.95 -38.33 -32.94
C ASN A 3 -14.36 -36.90 -33.30
N GLU A 4 -15.65 -36.61 -33.26
CA GLU A 4 -16.12 -35.23 -33.27
C GLU A 4 -15.65 -34.58 -31.97
N GLU A 5 -14.72 -33.64 -32.09
CA GLU A 5 -14.28 -32.84 -30.95
C GLU A 5 -15.45 -31.97 -30.48
N ILE A 6 -15.84 -32.16 -29.23
CA ILE A 6 -16.87 -31.33 -28.59
C ILE A 6 -16.36 -29.88 -28.56
N SER A 7 -17.13 -28.97 -29.14
CA SER A 7 -16.84 -27.54 -29.22
C SER A 7 -17.62 -26.76 -28.14
N PHE A 8 -17.17 -25.54 -27.84
CA PHE A 8 -17.88 -24.65 -26.91
C PHE A 8 -19.30 -24.31 -27.37
N LYS A 9 -19.59 -24.43 -28.67
CA LYS A 9 -20.91 -24.19 -29.27
C LYS A 9 -21.92 -25.28 -28.96
N ASP A 10 -21.45 -26.45 -28.52
CA ASP A 10 -22.30 -27.60 -28.22
C ASP A 10 -22.87 -27.54 -26.80
N LEU A 11 -22.40 -26.59 -25.99
CA LEU A 11 -22.81 -26.38 -24.61
C LEU A 11 -23.68 -25.13 -24.48
N ASN A 12 -24.76 -25.23 -23.71
CA ASN A 12 -25.50 -24.05 -23.28
C ASN A 12 -24.76 -23.32 -22.15
N HIS A 13 -25.22 -22.11 -21.81
CA HIS A 13 -24.55 -21.28 -20.81
C HIS A 13 -24.41 -21.95 -19.43
N SER A 14 -25.45 -22.68 -18.98
CA SER A 14 -25.43 -23.39 -17.69
C SER A 14 -24.46 -24.57 -17.70
N GLU A 15 -24.39 -25.31 -18.80
CA GLU A 15 -23.45 -26.42 -18.98
C GLU A 15 -22.01 -25.92 -19.03
N LEU A 16 -21.78 -24.79 -19.71
CA LEU A 16 -20.48 -24.14 -19.78
C LEU A 16 -20.02 -23.63 -18.40
N ASP A 17 -20.92 -23.04 -17.61
CA ASP A 17 -20.59 -22.61 -16.25
C ASP A 17 -20.26 -23.80 -15.34
N LYS A 18 -21.03 -24.90 -15.42
CA LYS A 18 -20.68 -26.14 -14.71
C LYS A 18 -19.32 -26.68 -15.12
N LEU A 19 -18.97 -26.59 -16.40
CA LEU A 19 -17.65 -26.99 -16.89
C LEU A 19 -16.54 -26.11 -16.29
N LYS A 20 -16.76 -24.79 -16.18
CA LYS A 20 -15.83 -23.87 -15.50
C LYS A 20 -15.67 -24.24 -14.03
N ASP A 21 -16.76 -24.54 -13.32
CA ASP A 21 -16.72 -24.94 -11.90
C ASP A 21 -15.90 -26.23 -11.70
N ILE A 22 -16.11 -27.21 -12.58
CA ILE A 22 -15.34 -28.47 -12.58
C ILE A 22 -13.86 -28.18 -12.83
N TYR A 23 -13.55 -27.32 -13.80
CA TYR A 23 -12.18 -26.93 -14.12
C TYR A 23 -11.50 -26.27 -12.92
N VAL A 24 -12.12 -25.24 -12.32
CA VAL A 24 -11.57 -24.54 -11.15
C VAL A 24 -11.31 -25.51 -10.01
N SER A 25 -12.29 -26.37 -9.70
CA SER A 25 -12.19 -27.35 -8.61
C SER A 25 -11.04 -28.34 -8.82
N ARG A 26 -10.89 -28.87 -10.03
CA ARG A 26 -9.79 -29.80 -10.34
C ARG A 26 -8.44 -29.10 -10.34
N ARG A 27 -8.38 -27.90 -10.94
CA ARG A 27 -7.15 -27.12 -11.03
C ARG A 27 -6.60 -26.80 -9.64
N LEU A 28 -7.45 -26.36 -8.72
CA LEU A 28 -7.05 -26.10 -7.33
C LEU A 28 -6.59 -27.35 -6.59
N LYS A 29 -7.24 -28.50 -6.84
CA LYS A 29 -6.87 -29.78 -6.20
C LYS A 29 -5.52 -30.31 -6.68
N GLU A 30 -5.18 -30.07 -7.94
CA GLU A 30 -3.93 -30.53 -8.55
C GLU A 30 -2.74 -29.59 -8.28
N MET A 31 -3.00 -28.34 -7.88
CA MET A 31 -1.94 -27.38 -7.55
C MET A 31 -1.28 -27.73 -6.22
N SER A 32 0.04 -27.54 -6.16
CA SER A 32 0.78 -27.61 -4.91
C SER A 32 0.48 -26.40 -4.02
N VAL A 33 0.76 -26.52 -2.72
CA VAL A 33 0.67 -25.37 -1.79
C VAL A 33 1.58 -24.22 -2.24
N GLU A 34 2.74 -24.54 -2.82
CA GLU A 34 3.68 -23.54 -3.34
C GLU A 34 3.10 -22.77 -4.54
N ASP A 35 2.47 -23.48 -5.47
CA ASP A 35 1.82 -22.86 -6.64
C ASP A 35 0.63 -21.99 -6.21
N LEU A 36 -0.19 -22.47 -5.27
CA LEU A 36 -1.32 -21.71 -4.72
C LEU A 36 -0.81 -20.46 -4.01
N THR A 37 0.23 -20.59 -3.18
CA THR A 37 0.83 -19.46 -2.47
C THR A 37 1.40 -18.44 -3.46
N THR A 38 2.07 -18.89 -4.51
CA THR A 38 2.63 -18.02 -5.55
C THR A 38 1.53 -17.28 -6.30
N PHE A 39 0.49 -18.01 -6.73
CA PHE A 39 -0.66 -17.42 -7.42
C PHE A 39 -1.36 -16.37 -6.56
N THR A 40 -1.68 -16.70 -5.30
CA THR A 40 -2.32 -15.76 -4.37
C THR A 40 -1.42 -14.56 -4.08
N LYS A 41 -0.11 -14.75 -3.94
CA LYS A 41 0.84 -13.65 -3.79
C LYS A 41 0.76 -12.68 -4.97
N THR A 42 0.77 -13.18 -6.20
CA THR A 42 0.67 -12.33 -7.40
C THR A 42 -0.62 -11.53 -7.40
N VAL A 43 -1.75 -12.15 -7.06
CA VAL A 43 -3.04 -11.46 -6.97
C VAL A 43 -3.02 -10.34 -5.92
N ILE A 44 -2.51 -10.62 -4.73
CA ILE A 44 -2.40 -9.61 -3.65
C ILE A 44 -1.44 -8.49 -4.04
N GLU A 45 -0.32 -8.81 -4.70
CA GLU A 45 0.62 -7.80 -5.19
C GLU A 45 -0.03 -6.87 -6.22
N ASP A 46 -0.79 -7.42 -7.18
CA ASP A 46 -1.50 -6.62 -8.17
C ASP A 46 -2.57 -5.72 -7.51
N GLN A 47 -3.29 -6.24 -6.50
CA GLN A 47 -4.30 -5.46 -5.77
C GLN A 47 -3.70 -4.31 -4.95
N ILE A 48 -2.58 -4.54 -4.26
CA ILE A 48 -2.00 -3.55 -3.35
C ILE A 48 -1.00 -2.61 -4.05
N LYS A 49 -0.23 -3.12 -5.02
CA LYS A 49 0.81 -2.34 -5.71
C LYS A 49 0.36 -1.84 -7.08
N GLY A 50 -0.64 -2.46 -7.68
CA GLY A 50 -1.20 -2.06 -8.98
C GLY A 50 -2.23 -0.94 -8.90
N THR A 51 -2.50 -0.39 -7.70
CA THR A 51 -3.44 0.73 -7.51
C THR A 51 -2.99 1.97 -8.27
N VAL A 52 -3.93 2.64 -8.94
CA VAL A 52 -3.68 3.88 -9.68
C VAL A 52 -4.58 4.99 -9.16
N GLY A 53 -3.96 5.99 -8.53
CA GLY A 53 -4.64 7.20 -8.09
C GLY A 53 -5.15 7.14 -6.65
N ASN A 54 -5.50 8.32 -6.14
CA ASN A 54 -5.64 8.57 -4.70
C ASN A 54 -6.72 7.73 -3.99
N GLU A 55 -7.79 7.34 -4.68
CA GLU A 55 -8.88 6.59 -4.04
C GLU A 55 -8.53 5.11 -3.91
N GLU A 56 -7.98 4.50 -4.97
CA GLU A 56 -7.50 3.11 -4.92
C GLU A 56 -6.36 2.94 -3.92
N GLU A 57 -5.42 3.90 -3.87
CA GLU A 57 -4.35 3.91 -2.87
C GLU A 57 -4.90 4.04 -1.44
N ARG A 58 -5.99 4.80 -1.22
CA ARG A 58 -6.61 4.92 0.09
C ARG A 58 -7.28 3.63 0.53
N GLU A 59 -7.95 2.93 -0.39
CA GLU A 59 -8.56 1.62 -0.11
C GLU A 59 -7.48 0.58 0.20
N ALA A 60 -6.42 0.49 -0.61
CA ALA A 60 -5.29 -0.40 -0.33
C ALA A 60 -4.61 -0.06 1.01
N TRP A 61 -4.46 1.23 1.33
CA TRP A 61 -3.95 1.67 2.64
C TRP A 61 -4.82 1.20 3.80
N LYS A 62 -6.14 1.32 3.65
CA LYS A 62 -7.10 0.89 4.67
C LYS A 62 -7.04 -0.63 4.86
N GLU A 63 -6.99 -1.40 3.77
CA GLU A 63 -6.84 -2.85 3.82
C GLU A 63 -5.55 -3.27 4.54
N MET A 64 -4.41 -2.67 4.18
CA MET A 64 -3.13 -2.92 4.85
C MET A 64 -3.20 -2.58 6.35
N LYS A 65 -3.85 -1.46 6.70
CA LYS A 65 -4.01 -1.04 8.09
C LYS A 65 -4.87 -2.00 8.89
N GLU A 66 -5.98 -2.46 8.32
CA GLU A 66 -6.87 -3.43 8.97
C GLU A 66 -6.19 -4.79 9.14
N PHE A 67 -5.42 -5.25 8.15
CA PHE A 67 -4.69 -6.51 8.20
C PHE A 67 -3.54 -6.50 9.22
N LEU A 68 -2.72 -5.44 9.22
CA LEU A 68 -1.57 -5.32 10.12
C LEU A 68 -1.97 -4.89 11.54
N ASN A 69 -3.14 -4.26 11.70
CA ASN A 69 -3.75 -3.89 12.97
C ASN A 69 -2.73 -3.25 13.96
N GLU A 70 -2.42 -3.91 15.07
CA GLU A 70 -1.52 -3.40 16.11
C GLU A 70 -0.06 -3.23 15.62
N ASP A 71 0.36 -4.03 14.63
CA ASP A 71 1.69 -3.95 14.05
C ASP A 71 1.83 -2.84 12.99
N PHE A 72 0.72 -2.22 12.56
CA PHE A 72 0.73 -1.24 11.49
C PHE A 72 1.61 -0.02 11.83
N ASP A 73 1.35 0.62 12.96
CA ASP A 73 2.05 1.83 13.39
C ASP A 73 3.56 1.61 13.63
N PRO A 74 4.02 0.56 14.34
CA PRO A 74 5.46 0.32 14.49
C PRO A 74 6.14 0.02 13.15
N ILE A 75 5.51 -0.71 12.23
CA ILE A 75 6.06 -0.98 10.88
C ILE A 75 6.21 0.31 10.08
N VAL A 76 5.15 1.12 9.99
CA VAL A 76 5.17 2.40 9.25
C VAL A 76 6.21 3.36 9.83
N ASN A 77 6.31 3.44 11.16
CA ASN A 77 7.30 4.28 11.82
C ASN A 77 8.74 3.76 11.59
N GLY A 78 8.93 2.44 11.54
CA GLY A 78 10.21 1.82 11.16
C GLY A 78 10.64 2.20 9.74
N LEU A 79 9.71 2.10 8.76
CA LEU A 79 9.95 2.47 7.36
C LEU A 79 10.28 3.96 7.20
N LYS A 80 9.59 4.84 7.94
CA LYS A 80 9.89 6.28 7.92
C LYS A 80 11.30 6.55 8.45
N LYS A 81 11.69 5.92 9.56
CA LYS A 81 13.01 6.08 10.19
C LYS A 81 14.14 5.55 9.31
N SER A 82 13.97 4.40 8.64
CA SER A 82 14.97 3.89 7.71
C SER A 82 15.16 4.81 6.50
N ASN A 83 14.07 5.43 6.02
CA ASN A 83 14.17 6.43 4.95
C ASN A 83 14.76 7.75 5.43
N THR A 84 14.54 8.17 6.68
CA THR A 84 15.17 9.37 7.24
C THR A 84 16.65 9.18 7.55
N ALA A 85 17.05 8.01 8.03
CA ALA A 85 18.47 7.65 8.20
C ALA A 85 19.23 7.63 6.86
N ASN A 86 18.55 7.30 5.75
CA ASN A 86 19.09 7.44 4.40
C ASN A 86 18.96 8.88 3.82
N SER A 87 18.19 9.77 4.48
CA SER A 87 17.86 11.13 4.03
C SER A 87 18.50 12.24 4.87
N GLU A 88 19.31 11.93 5.89
CA GLU A 88 20.08 12.93 6.64
C GLU A 88 21.03 13.77 5.75
N VAL A 89 21.14 13.46 4.46
CA VAL A 89 21.95 14.22 3.49
C VAL A 89 21.18 15.31 2.73
N LEU A 90 19.84 15.40 2.73
CA LEU A 90 19.15 16.41 1.89
C LEU A 90 17.87 16.97 2.52
N LYS A 91 17.99 17.75 3.61
CA LYS A 91 17.03 18.86 3.79
C LYS A 91 17.25 19.80 2.61
N SER A 92 16.19 20.16 1.87
CA SER A 92 16.31 21.16 0.80
C SER A 92 16.91 22.45 1.38
N PRO A 93 17.79 23.18 0.67
CA PRO A 93 18.28 24.48 1.12
C PRO A 93 17.15 25.42 1.58
N GLU A 94 15.98 25.30 0.96
CA GLU A 94 14.77 26.07 1.27
C GLU A 94 14.14 25.67 2.61
N GLU A 95 14.14 24.37 2.96
CA GLU A 95 13.62 23.89 4.25
C GLU A 95 14.54 24.31 5.40
N GLN A 96 15.86 24.28 5.19
CA GLN A 96 16.83 24.78 6.17
C GLN A 96 16.69 26.30 6.38
N GLU A 97 16.41 27.06 5.31
CA GLU A 97 16.17 28.50 5.41
C GLU A 97 14.86 28.81 6.14
N LEU A 98 13.79 28.04 5.88
CA LEU A 98 12.52 28.17 6.57
C LEU A 98 12.64 27.87 8.07
N GLU A 99 13.39 26.84 8.44
CA GLU A 99 13.66 26.49 9.84
C GLU A 99 14.41 27.62 10.55
N LYS A 100 15.47 28.16 9.94
CA LYS A 100 16.20 29.33 10.44
C LYS A 100 15.31 30.57 10.60
N ARG A 101 14.41 30.83 9.64
CA ARG A 101 13.47 31.95 9.71
C ARG A 101 12.47 31.77 10.87
N LYS A 102 11.98 30.55 11.11
CA LYS A 102 11.09 30.24 12.23
C LYS A 102 11.80 30.45 13.57
N GLU A 103 13.02 29.94 13.74
CA GLU A 103 13.80 30.14 14.97
C GLU A 103 14.07 31.63 15.26
N LEU A 104 14.40 32.43 14.24
CA LEU A 104 14.60 33.87 14.40
C LEU A 104 13.33 34.62 14.77
N LEU A 105 12.16 34.16 14.31
CA LEU A 105 10.87 34.73 14.72
C LEU A 105 10.53 34.37 16.16
N GLU A 106 10.82 33.13 16.57
CA GLU A 106 10.57 32.65 17.91
C GLU A 106 11.45 33.36 18.95
N LYS A 107 12.76 33.54 18.64
CA LYS A 107 13.67 34.34 19.47
C LYS A 107 13.19 35.78 19.62
N ARG A 108 12.78 36.42 18.52
CA ARG A 108 12.24 37.80 18.58
C ARG A 108 10.96 37.90 19.40
N LYS A 109 10.13 36.88 19.38
CA LYS A 109 8.91 36.82 20.21
C LYS A 109 9.25 36.69 21.70
N MET A 110 10.19 35.81 22.05
CA MET A 110 10.64 35.70 23.44
C MET A 110 11.30 37.00 23.95
N GLU A 111 12.10 37.67 23.11
CA GLU A 111 12.72 38.96 23.45
C GLU A 111 11.69 40.10 23.59
N SER A 112 10.62 40.10 22.80
CA SER A 112 9.53 41.08 22.96
C SER A 112 8.72 40.83 24.22
N ASP A 113 8.48 39.56 24.55
CA ASP A 113 7.73 39.17 25.74
C ASP A 113 8.54 39.52 27.01
N GLN A 114 9.86 39.28 27.00
CA GLN A 114 10.77 39.70 28.08
C GLN A 114 10.89 41.22 28.23
N LYS A 115 10.93 41.97 27.12
CA LYS A 115 10.93 43.45 27.16
C LYS A 115 9.61 44.05 27.65
N GLN A 116 8.49 43.36 27.43
CA GLN A 116 7.20 43.78 27.97
C GLN A 116 7.09 43.50 29.47
N GLU A 117 7.70 42.44 29.97
CA GLU A 117 7.81 42.17 31.42
C GLU A 117 8.67 43.20 32.16
N ASP A 118 9.75 43.70 31.55
CA ASP A 118 10.72 44.64 32.17
C ASP A 118 10.27 46.13 32.14
N MET A 119 9.05 46.41 31.63
CA MET A 119 8.45 47.75 31.60
C MET A 119 7.26 47.94 32.56
N TRP A 120 7.00 46.98 33.46
CA TRP A 120 6.02 47.08 34.55
C TRP A 120 6.68 47.29 35.92
#